data_AF-A0A7J6WGA6-F1
#
_entry.id   AF-A0A7J6WGA6-F1
#
_cell.length_a   1.000
_cell.length_b   1.000
_cell.length_c   1.000
_cell.angle_alpha   90.00
_cell.angle_beta   90.00
_cell.angle_gamma   90.00
#
_symmetry.space_group_name_H-M   'P 1'
#
loop_
_entity.id
_entity.type
_entity.pdbx_description
1 polymer ?
#
loop_
_entity_poly.entity_id
_entity_poly.type
_entity_poly.pdbx_seq_one_letter_code
_entity_poly.pdbx_strand_id
1 'polypeptide(L)'
;MYFFETYLDVRQHSALKLRKLPKPLEGVVSQEKFEKSRAYSLDKSYFHFVHEAVTILMESSILLYGVLPWFWQKSGEFLVYAGLNAENEISHTLAFLAGVSIWSQITDLPFSLYSTFVIEERHGFNKQTVWLFFRDMIKSIALSIVIGPPIVSAIIVIVQKGGPYLAIYLWAFTFVLSIVMMTIYPVLIAPLFNKFTPLPEGELRQKIENLASSLKFPLKKLFVVDGST
;
A
#
# COMPACT_ATOMS: atom_id res chain seq x y z
N MET A 1 -13.28 -16.08 6.84
CA MET A 1 -12.72 -15.42 5.65
C MET A 1 -11.44 -16.12 5.21
N TYR A 2 -10.41 -16.18 6.08
CA TYR A 2 -9.14 -16.88 5.85
C TYR A 2 -9.23 -18.25 5.14
N PHE A 3 -9.99 -19.22 5.70
CA PHE A 3 -10.10 -20.56 5.10
C PHE A 3 -10.64 -20.58 3.66
N PHE A 4 -11.51 -19.63 3.31
CA PHE A 4 -12.07 -19.53 1.98
C PHE A 4 -11.05 -18.98 0.98
N GLU A 5 -10.29 -17.95 1.38
CA GLU A 5 -9.21 -17.39 0.56
C GLU A 5 -8.10 -18.42 0.36
N THR A 6 -7.66 -19.08 1.43
CA THR A 6 -6.67 -20.17 1.33
C THR A 6 -7.14 -21.28 0.39
N TYR A 7 -8.43 -21.62 0.39
CA TYR A 7 -8.98 -22.60 -0.55
C TYR A 7 -8.86 -22.14 -2.01
N LEU A 8 -9.17 -20.87 -2.30
CA LEU A 8 -9.02 -20.31 -3.64
C LEU A 8 -7.54 -20.28 -4.07
N ASP A 9 -6.65 -19.89 -3.17
CA ASP A 9 -5.22 -19.85 -3.44
C ASP A 9 -4.66 -21.24 -3.72
N VAL A 10 -5.09 -22.26 -2.97
CA VAL A 10 -4.67 -23.65 -3.20
C VAL A 10 -5.11 -24.13 -4.58
N ARG A 11 -6.31 -23.74 -5.03
CA ARG A 11 -6.79 -24.06 -6.38
C ARG A 11 -5.96 -23.35 -7.45
N GLN A 12 -5.69 -22.06 -7.26
CA GLN A 12 -4.87 -21.29 -8.18
C GLN A 12 -3.44 -21.84 -8.25
N HIS A 13 -2.84 -22.15 -7.10
CA HIS A 13 -1.52 -22.76 -7.02
C HIS A 13 -1.46 -24.13 -7.71
N SER A 14 -2.52 -24.93 -7.58
CA SER A 14 -2.63 -26.21 -8.28
C SER A 14 -2.74 -26.02 -9.79
N ALA A 15 -3.49 -25.01 -10.26
CA ALA A 15 -3.58 -24.66 -11.68
C ALA A 15 -2.23 -24.18 -12.24
N LEU A 16 -1.46 -23.40 -11.46
CA LEU A 16 -0.14 -22.92 -11.84
C LEU A 16 0.90 -24.04 -11.98
N LYS A 17 0.67 -25.23 -11.41
CA LYS A 17 1.54 -26.41 -11.62
C LYS A 17 1.37 -27.03 -13.00
N LEU A 18 0.29 -26.72 -13.72
CA LEU A 18 0.06 -27.23 -15.07
C LEU A 18 1.10 -26.64 -16.03
N ARG A 19 1.84 -27.52 -16.71
CA ARG A 19 2.91 -27.12 -17.64
C ARG A 19 2.44 -26.93 -19.08
N LYS A 20 1.20 -27.30 -19.38
CA LYS A 20 0.65 -27.23 -20.73
C LYS A 20 0.11 -25.83 -21.00
N LEU A 21 0.57 -25.24 -22.10
CA LEU A 21 -0.01 -24.02 -22.63
C LEU A 21 -1.48 -24.30 -23.01
N PRO A 22 -2.44 -23.44 -22.59
CA PRO A 22 -3.81 -23.54 -23.05
C PRO A 22 -3.91 -23.35 -24.57
N LYS A 23 -4.70 -24.18 -25.25
CA LYS A 23 -4.89 -24.13 -26.71
C LYS A 23 -5.17 -22.72 -27.27
N PRO A 24 -5.97 -21.85 -26.62
CA PRO A 24 -6.23 -20.50 -27.13
C PRO A 24 -5.01 -19.56 -27.12
N LEU A 25 -3.95 -19.90 -26.39
CA LEU A 25 -2.73 -19.10 -26.25
C LEU A 25 -1.58 -19.60 -27.14
N GLU A 26 -1.77 -20.72 -27.83
CA GLU A 26 -0.82 -21.24 -28.82
C GLU A 26 -0.63 -20.21 -29.95
N GLY A 27 0.62 -19.83 -30.21
CA GLY A 27 0.96 -18.82 -31.22
C GLY A 27 0.90 -17.37 -30.73
N VAL A 28 0.25 -17.09 -29.58
CA VAL A 28 0.25 -15.75 -28.96
C VAL A 28 1.41 -15.60 -27.97
N VAL A 29 1.68 -16.66 -27.19
CA VAL A 29 2.72 -16.68 -26.16
C VAL A 29 3.71 -17.80 -26.47
N SER A 30 5.01 -17.49 -26.43
CA SER A 30 6.05 -18.51 -26.56
C SER A 30 6.09 -19.41 -25.32
N GLN A 31 6.44 -20.68 -25.50
CA GLN A 31 6.56 -21.64 -24.40
C GLN A 31 7.54 -21.14 -23.32
N GLU A 32 8.64 -20.51 -23.71
CA GLU A 32 9.63 -19.94 -22.78
C GLU A 32 9.02 -18.83 -21.89
N LYS A 33 8.25 -17.90 -22.48
CA LYS A 33 7.58 -16.83 -21.72
C LYS A 33 6.53 -17.39 -20.78
N PHE A 34 5.79 -18.40 -21.22
CA PHE A 34 4.81 -19.10 -20.38
C PHE A 34 5.48 -19.76 -19.18
N GLU A 35 6.62 -20.45 -19.37
CA GLU A 35 7.35 -21.10 -18.29
C GLU A 35 7.95 -20.10 -17.30
N LYS A 36 8.52 -18.99 -17.78
CA LYS A 36 9.01 -17.90 -16.93
C LYS A 36 7.88 -17.27 -16.09
N SER A 37 6.75 -16.95 -16.73
CA SER A 37 5.56 -16.42 -16.03
C SER A 37 5.03 -17.40 -15.00
N ARG A 38 4.96 -18.69 -15.32
CA ARG A 38 4.55 -19.74 -14.39
C ARG A 38 5.48 -19.86 -13.19
N ALA A 39 6.79 -19.88 -13.42
CA ALA A 39 7.79 -19.95 -12.35
C ALA A 39 7.67 -18.75 -11.40
N TYR A 40 7.52 -17.54 -11.95
CA TYR A 40 7.27 -16.32 -11.18
C TYR A 40 5.99 -16.40 -10.34
N SER A 41 4.87 -16.80 -10.95
CA SER A 41 3.61 -16.94 -10.23
C SER A 41 3.65 -18.01 -9.14
N LEU A 42 4.40 -19.10 -9.33
CA LEU A 42 4.59 -20.13 -8.31
C LEU A 42 5.41 -19.60 -7.12
N ASP A 43 6.51 -18.91 -7.38
CA ASP A 43 7.33 -18.31 -6.32
C ASP A 43 6.53 -17.29 -5.50
N LYS A 44 5.75 -16.41 -6.18
CA LYS A 44 4.83 -15.49 -5.50
C LYS A 44 3.76 -16.19 -4.69
N SER A 45 3.20 -17.27 -5.22
CA SER A 45 2.16 -18.03 -4.53
C SER A 45 2.71 -18.72 -3.27
N TYR A 46 3.90 -19.33 -3.31
CA TYR A 46 4.54 -19.90 -2.12
C TYR A 46 4.80 -18.84 -1.05
N PHE A 47 5.34 -17.69 -1.46
CA PHE A 47 5.58 -16.57 -0.55
C PHE A 47 4.27 -16.08 0.08
N HIS A 48 3.21 -15.91 -0.72
CA HIS A 48 1.91 -15.49 -0.24
C HIS A 48 1.36 -16.45 0.84
N PHE A 49 1.39 -17.77 0.62
CA PHE A 49 0.95 -18.73 1.64
C PHE A 49 1.71 -18.61 2.97
N VAL A 50 3.03 -18.44 2.90
CA VAL A 50 3.87 -18.30 4.10
C VAL A 50 3.56 -16.98 4.81
N HIS A 51 3.47 -15.89 4.07
CA HIS A 51 3.10 -14.57 4.58
C HIS A 51 1.75 -14.62 5.30
N GLU A 52 0.71 -15.10 4.63
CA GLU A 52 -0.64 -15.17 5.19
C GLU A 52 -0.72 -16.08 6.42
N ALA A 53 0.00 -17.21 6.43
CA ALA A 53 0.08 -18.08 7.59
C ALA A 53 0.74 -17.39 8.80
N VAL A 54 1.82 -16.62 8.59
CA VAL A 54 2.45 -15.87 9.68
C VAL A 54 1.55 -14.75 10.15
N THR A 55 0.93 -14.01 9.23
CA THR A 55 0.03 -12.89 9.54
C THR A 55 -1.16 -13.35 10.38
N ILE A 56 -1.86 -14.42 9.98
CA ILE A 56 -3.01 -14.90 10.75
C ILE A 56 -2.62 -15.42 12.14
N LEU A 57 -1.46 -16.06 12.28
CA LEU A 57 -0.95 -16.52 13.57
C LEU A 57 -0.59 -15.34 14.47
N MET A 58 0.03 -14.31 13.90
CA MET A 58 0.37 -13.07 14.61
C MET A 58 -0.90 -12.34 15.06
N GLU A 59 -1.86 -12.11 14.17
CA GLU A 59 -3.13 -11.46 14.49
C GLU A 59 -3.93 -12.24 15.54
N SER A 60 -4.00 -13.57 15.39
CA SER A 60 -4.66 -14.44 16.37
C SER A 60 -3.98 -14.33 17.74
N SER A 61 -2.65 -14.28 17.78
CA SER A 61 -1.89 -14.10 19.03
C SER A 61 -2.15 -12.73 19.65
N ILE A 62 -2.15 -11.66 18.83
CA ILE A 62 -2.46 -10.29 19.28
C ILE A 62 -3.82 -10.24 19.96
N LEU A 63 -4.83 -10.89 19.37
CA LEU A 63 -6.19 -10.95 19.91
C LEU A 63 -6.27 -11.82 21.18
N LEU A 64 -5.70 -13.03 21.17
CA LEU A 64 -5.77 -13.98 22.29
C LEU A 64 -5.05 -13.48 23.54
N TYR A 65 -3.90 -12.82 23.37
CA TYR A 65 -3.12 -12.30 24.49
C TYR A 65 -3.47 -10.86 24.88
N GLY A 66 -4.46 -10.24 24.21
CA GLY A 66 -4.87 -8.87 24.53
C GLY A 66 -3.75 -7.84 24.33
N VAL A 67 -2.93 -8.03 23.29
CA VAL A 67 -1.77 -7.15 23.01
C VAL A 67 -2.23 -5.72 22.71
N LEU A 68 -3.38 -5.54 22.05
CA LEU A 68 -3.92 -4.21 21.75
C LEU A 68 -4.27 -3.38 23.01
N PRO A 69 -5.07 -3.90 23.97
CA PRO A 69 -5.26 -3.25 25.27
C PRO A 69 -3.95 -2.95 26.02
N TRP A 70 -3.02 -3.90 26.02
CA TRP A 70 -1.71 -3.70 26.66
C TRP A 70 -0.94 -2.55 25.99
N PHE A 71 -0.93 -2.51 24.67
CA PHE A 71 -0.25 -1.48 23.89
C PHE A 71 -0.89 -0.09 24.09
N TRP A 72 -2.22 -0.03 24.23
CA TRP A 72 -2.93 1.18 24.62
C TRP A 72 -2.49 1.70 26.00
N GLN A 73 -2.35 0.84 27.00
CA GLN A 73 -1.87 1.28 28.31
C GLN A 73 -0.44 1.82 28.22
N LYS A 74 0.43 1.14 27.48
CA LYS A 74 1.83 1.55 27.29
C LYS A 74 1.99 2.86 26.52
N SER A 75 1.14 3.14 25.54
CA SER A 75 1.16 4.45 24.88
C SER A 75 0.78 5.59 25.83
N GLY A 76 -0.12 5.34 26.78
CA GLY A 76 -0.47 6.30 27.84
C GLY A 76 0.69 6.57 28.81
N GLU A 77 1.35 5.52 29.30
CA GLU A 77 2.56 5.64 30.14
C GLU A 77 3.67 6.43 29.43
N PHE A 78 3.88 6.15 28.14
CA PHE A 78 4.86 6.86 27.31
C PHE A 78 4.56 8.35 27.19
N LEU A 79 3.29 8.74 27.06
CA LEU A 79 2.91 10.16 27.01
C LEU A 79 3.23 10.89 28.31
N VAL A 80 2.95 10.27 29.47
CA VAL A 80 3.31 10.84 30.77
C VAL A 80 4.83 11.01 30.89
N TYR A 81 5.61 10.01 30.46
CA TYR A 81 7.06 10.09 30.42
C TYR A 81 7.58 11.21 29.48
N ALA A 82 6.91 11.41 28.35
CA ALA A 82 7.21 12.48 27.40
C ALA A 82 6.74 13.87 27.87
N GLY A 83 6.14 13.99 29.07
CA GLY A 83 5.62 15.25 29.62
C GLY A 83 4.33 15.73 28.97
N LEU A 84 3.61 14.85 28.26
CA LEU A 84 2.33 15.14 27.61
C LEU A 84 1.17 14.66 28.49
N ASN A 85 0.01 15.30 28.35
CA ASN A 85 -1.17 14.93 29.11
C ASN A 85 -1.80 13.65 28.54
N ALA A 86 -1.70 12.55 29.28
CA ALA A 86 -2.32 11.28 28.93
C ALA A 86 -3.86 11.30 29.03
N GLU A 87 -4.46 12.27 29.73
CA GLU A 87 -5.92 12.44 29.76
C GLU A 87 -6.47 13.03 28.45
N ASN A 88 -5.60 13.59 27.60
CA ASN A 88 -6.03 14.02 26.27
C ASN A 88 -6.13 12.80 25.33
N GLU A 89 -7.38 12.37 25.10
CA GLU A 89 -7.72 11.23 24.23
C GLU A 89 -7.09 11.33 22.83
N ILE A 90 -6.94 12.56 22.29
CA ILE A 90 -6.30 12.78 20.99
C ILE A 90 -4.83 12.38 21.05
N SER A 91 -4.08 12.89 22.02
CA SER A 91 -2.66 12.59 22.18
C SER A 91 -2.43 11.09 22.45
N HIS A 92 -3.28 10.48 23.28
CA HIS A 92 -3.26 9.03 23.55
C HIS A 92 -3.46 8.22 22.28
N THR A 93 -4.49 8.54 21.51
CA THR A 93 -4.78 7.84 20.25
C THR A 93 -3.66 8.00 19.24
N LEU A 94 -3.08 9.20 19.11
CA LEU A 94 -1.96 9.43 18.19
C LEU A 94 -0.70 8.64 18.58
N ALA A 95 -0.36 8.60 19.87
CA ALA A 95 0.78 7.81 20.36
C ALA A 95 0.55 6.30 20.14
N PHE A 96 -0.67 5.82 20.41
CA PHE A 96 -1.06 4.45 20.15
C PHE A 96 -0.92 4.09 18.66
N LEU A 97 -1.52 4.88 17.77
CA LEU A 97 -1.46 4.62 16.33
C LEU A 97 -0.04 4.72 15.77
N ALA A 98 0.77 5.66 16.25
CA ALA A 98 2.17 5.76 15.85
C ALA A 98 2.95 4.50 16.25
N GLY A 99 2.77 4.01 17.47
CA GLY A 99 3.41 2.78 17.93
C GLY A 99 2.96 1.55 17.15
N VAL A 100 1.66 1.40 16.89
CA VAL A 100 1.11 0.29 16.08
C VAL A 100 1.63 0.36 14.64
N SER A 101 1.72 1.56 14.06
CA SER A 101 2.24 1.75 12.70
C SER A 101 3.73 1.39 12.60
N ILE A 102 4.52 1.71 13.62
CA ILE A 102 5.93 1.31 13.67
C ILE A 102 6.06 -0.20 13.84
N TRP A 103 5.27 -0.79 14.74
CA TRP A 103 5.22 -2.24 14.93
C TRP A 103 4.90 -2.96 13.62
N SER A 104 3.82 -2.56 12.93
CA SER A 104 3.42 -3.14 11.64
C SER A 104 4.53 -3.05 10.61
N GLN A 105 5.19 -1.89 10.50
CA GLN A 105 6.30 -1.74 9.54
C GLN A 105 7.47 -2.65 9.86
N ILE A 106 7.80 -2.85 11.14
CA ILE A 106 8.88 -3.76 11.53
C ILE A 106 8.51 -5.21 11.22
N THR A 107 7.27 -5.62 11.45
CA THR A 107 6.81 -6.98 11.16
C THR A 107 6.72 -7.25 9.66
N ASP A 108 6.37 -6.25 8.85
CA ASP A 108 6.18 -6.38 7.41
C ASP A 108 7.49 -6.21 6.62
N LEU A 109 8.49 -5.56 7.22
CA LEU A 109 9.78 -5.26 6.57
C LEU A 109 10.51 -6.52 6.06
N PRO A 110 10.66 -7.62 6.83
CA PRO A 110 11.30 -8.85 6.33
C PRO A 110 10.61 -9.42 5.08
N PHE A 111 9.27 -9.38 5.06
CA PHE A 111 8.48 -9.88 3.94
C PHE A 111 8.61 -8.97 2.71
N SER A 112 8.57 -7.66 2.89
CA SER A 112 8.81 -6.70 1.81
C SER A 112 10.21 -6.85 1.22
N LEU A 113 11.24 -6.98 2.06
CA LEU A 113 12.62 -7.19 1.61
C LEU A 113 12.76 -8.50 0.82
N TYR A 114 12.14 -9.59 1.30
CA TYR A 114 12.18 -10.88 0.60
C TYR A 114 11.45 -10.80 -0.75
N SER A 115 10.27 -10.19 -0.78
CA SER A 115 9.51 -10.00 -2.02
C SER A 115 10.33 -9.22 -3.05
N THR A 116 10.88 -8.07 -2.69
CA THR A 116 11.61 -7.20 -3.63
C THR A 116 12.98 -7.76 -4.00
N PHE A 117 13.83 -8.08 -3.02
CA PHE A 117 15.24 -8.41 -3.28
C PHE A 117 15.52 -9.89 -3.50
N VAL A 118 14.55 -10.77 -3.28
CA VAL A 118 14.69 -12.22 -3.56
C VAL A 118 13.77 -12.65 -4.68
N ILE A 119 12.46 -12.37 -4.59
CA ILE A 119 11.50 -12.83 -5.60
C ILE A 119 11.60 -11.98 -6.87
N GLU A 120 11.40 -10.67 -6.77
CA GLU A 120 11.45 -9.81 -7.97
C GLU A 120 12.85 -9.78 -8.60
N GLU A 121 13.92 -9.84 -7.80
CA GLU A 121 15.30 -9.94 -8.30
C GLU A 121 15.56 -11.26 -9.05
N ARG A 122 15.12 -12.40 -8.51
CA ARG A 122 15.26 -13.72 -9.17
C ARG A 122 14.63 -13.75 -10.56
N HIS A 123 13.53 -13.02 -10.73
CA HIS A 123 12.79 -12.95 -12.00
C HIS A 123 13.19 -11.73 -12.85
N GLY A 124 14.18 -10.94 -12.43
CA GLY A 124 14.74 -9.81 -13.18
C GLY A 124 13.85 -8.55 -13.22
N PHE A 125 12.80 -8.52 -12.41
CA PHE A 125 11.86 -7.40 -12.30
C PHE A 125 12.35 -6.31 -11.36
N ASN A 126 13.16 -6.65 -10.35
CA ASN A 126 13.69 -5.65 -9.44
C ASN A 126 14.61 -4.66 -10.16
N LYS A 127 14.34 -3.38 -9.96
CA LYS A 127 15.19 -2.26 -10.36
C LYS A 127 15.58 -1.38 -9.16
N GLN A 128 15.04 -1.69 -7.98
CA GLN A 128 15.29 -0.99 -6.73
C GLN A 128 16.63 -1.38 -6.14
N THR A 129 17.37 -0.37 -5.67
CA THR A 129 18.50 -0.57 -4.77
C THR A 129 18.03 -0.58 -3.32
N VAL A 130 18.77 -1.24 -2.44
CA VAL A 130 18.48 -1.26 -0.99
C VAL A 130 18.39 0.16 -0.41
N TRP A 131 19.29 1.06 -0.83
CA TRP A 131 19.26 2.47 -0.42
C TRP A 131 17.96 3.16 -0.84
N LEU A 132 17.52 2.97 -2.09
CA LEU A 132 16.31 3.56 -2.61
C LEU A 132 15.07 3.05 -1.87
N PHE A 133 15.01 1.74 -1.61
CA PHE A 133 13.94 1.11 -0.84
C PHE A 133 13.78 1.74 0.55
N PHE A 134 14.86 1.81 1.34
CA PHE A 134 14.79 2.40 2.68
C PHE A 134 14.50 3.91 2.64
N ARG A 135 15.04 4.63 1.65
CA ARG A 135 14.76 6.05 1.46
C ARG A 135 13.28 6.29 1.22
N ASP A 136 12.65 5.52 0.35
CA ASP A 136 11.24 5.70 0.00
C ASP A 136 10.32 5.20 1.13
N MET A 137 10.74 4.19 1.89
CA MET A 137 10.09 3.80 3.14
C MET A 137 10.08 4.96 4.15
N ILE A 138 11.23 5.59 4.41
CA ILE A 138 11.34 6.74 5.34
C ILE A 138 10.50 7.92 4.85
N LYS A 139 10.50 8.23 3.54
CA LYS A 139 9.63 9.26 2.98
C LYS A 139 8.14 8.95 3.21
N SER A 140 7.74 7.69 3.03
CA SER A 140 6.36 7.24 3.26
C SER A 140 5.95 7.38 4.73
N ILE A 141 6.85 7.04 5.66
CA ILE A 141 6.67 7.25 7.10
C ILE A 141 6.50 8.73 7.41
N ALA A 142 7.42 9.57 6.92
CA ALA A 142 7.39 11.00 7.15
C ALA A 142 6.09 11.63 6.63
N LEU A 143 5.65 11.24 5.43
CA LEU A 143 4.39 11.70 4.86
C LEU A 143 3.19 11.27 5.71
N SER A 144 3.16 10.01 6.15
CA SER A 144 2.12 9.48 7.02
C SER A 144 2.05 10.21 8.36
N ILE A 145 3.20 10.58 8.94
CA ILE A 145 3.29 11.37 10.18
C ILE A 145 2.85 12.82 9.97
N VAL A 146 3.01 13.39 8.78
CA VAL A 146 2.57 14.77 8.49
C VAL A 146 1.06 14.82 8.22
N ILE A 147 0.53 13.85 7.46
CA ILE A 147 -0.88 13.85 7.00
C ILE A 147 -1.81 13.14 8.00
N GLY A 148 -1.38 12.05 8.61
CA GLY A 148 -2.20 11.20 9.47
C GLY A 148 -2.70 11.90 10.74
N PRO A 149 -1.84 12.49 11.59
CA PRO A 149 -2.24 13.08 12.85
C PRO A 149 -3.29 14.20 12.73
N PRO A 150 -3.20 15.16 11.78
CA PRO A 150 -4.27 16.14 11.57
C PRO A 150 -5.62 15.50 11.24
N ILE A 151 -5.62 14.47 10.39
CA ILE A 151 -6.84 13.75 9.98
C ILE A 151 -7.43 13.01 11.19
N VAL A 152 -6.63 12.21 11.88
CA VAL A 152 -7.07 11.44 13.04
C VAL A 152 -7.60 12.38 14.13
N SER A 153 -6.90 13.47 14.42
CA SER A 153 -7.33 14.46 15.40
C SER A 153 -8.68 15.08 15.03
N ALA A 154 -8.88 15.43 13.76
CA ALA A 154 -10.15 15.96 13.29
C ALA A 154 -11.29 14.94 13.45
N ILE A 155 -11.05 13.67 13.13
CA ILE A 155 -12.02 12.58 13.32
C ILE A 155 -12.39 12.44 14.80
N ILE A 156 -11.41 12.40 15.70
CA ILE A 156 -11.66 12.30 17.15
C ILE A 156 -12.50 13.48 17.64
N VAL A 157 -12.19 14.72 17.21
CA VAL A 157 -12.99 15.90 17.57
C VAL A 157 -14.43 15.79 17.05
N ILE A 158 -14.63 15.28 15.83
CA ILE A 158 -15.98 15.04 15.29
C ILE A 158 -16.71 13.97 16.11
N VAL A 159 -16.02 12.90 16.52
CA VAL A 159 -16.61 11.86 17.36
C VAL A 159 -17.02 12.42 18.73
N GLN A 160 -16.14 13.21 19.37
CA GLN A 160 -16.41 13.81 20.67
C GLN A 160 -17.55 14.85 20.64
N LYS A 161 -17.68 15.60 19.54
CA LYS A 161 -18.66 16.72 19.42
C LYS A 161 -19.86 16.41 18.53
N GLY A 162 -19.90 15.26 17.87
CA GLY A 162 -20.85 14.97 16.79
C GLY A 162 -22.29 14.74 17.25
N GLY A 163 -22.49 14.38 18.51
CA GLY A 163 -23.83 14.18 19.08
C GLY A 163 -24.70 13.22 18.23
N PRO A 164 -26.00 13.50 18.04
CA PRO A 164 -26.90 12.59 17.30
C PRO A 164 -26.63 12.56 15.79
N TYR A 165 -25.90 13.53 15.24
CA TYR A 165 -25.59 13.64 13.81
C TYR A 165 -24.15 13.25 13.46
N LEU A 166 -23.45 12.56 14.38
CA LEU A 166 -22.06 12.11 14.21
C LEU A 166 -21.80 11.46 12.87
N ALA A 167 -22.69 10.57 12.41
CA ALA A 167 -22.55 9.87 11.14
C ALA A 167 -22.51 10.84 9.94
N ILE A 168 -23.34 11.90 9.96
CA ILE A 168 -23.38 12.91 8.90
C ILE A 168 -22.10 13.74 8.90
N TYR A 169 -21.62 14.14 10.09
CA TYR A 169 -20.39 14.92 10.20
C TYR A 169 -19.15 14.14 9.77
N LEU A 170 -19.04 12.86 10.16
CA LEU A 170 -17.95 12.00 9.70
C LEU A 170 -18.03 11.74 8.19
N TRP A 171 -19.24 11.50 7.66
CA TRP A 171 -19.44 11.33 6.22
C TRP A 171 -19.03 12.59 5.44
N ALA A 172 -19.48 13.77 5.86
CA ALA A 172 -19.15 15.02 5.20
C ALA A 172 -17.64 15.31 5.26
N PHE A 173 -17.01 15.07 6.42
CA PHE A 173 -15.57 15.23 6.59
C PHE A 173 -14.79 14.28 5.68
N THR A 174 -15.11 12.99 5.69
CA THR A 174 -14.42 11.98 4.87
C THR A 174 -14.64 12.20 3.37
N PHE A 175 -15.82 12.67 2.97
CA PHE A 175 -16.12 13.06 1.59
C PHE A 175 -15.24 14.24 1.11
N VAL A 176 -15.19 15.33 1.89
CA VAL A 176 -14.36 16.49 1.56
C VAL A 176 -12.88 16.10 1.55
N LEU A 177 -12.43 15.36 2.55
CA LEU A 177 -11.06 14.85 2.63
C LEU A 177 -10.70 14.01 1.39
N SER A 178 -11.61 13.16 0.92
CA SER A 178 -11.39 12.33 -0.26
C SER A 178 -11.21 13.16 -1.53
N ILE A 179 -12.04 14.20 -1.74
CA ILE A 179 -11.91 15.12 -2.90
C ILE A 179 -10.58 15.88 -2.83
N VAL A 180 -10.23 16.38 -1.65
CA VAL A 180 -8.97 17.08 -1.41
C VAL A 180 -7.78 16.17 -1.71
N MET A 181 -7.78 14.94 -1.18
CA MET A 181 -6.71 13.96 -1.41
C MET A 181 -6.63 13.52 -2.87
N MET A 182 -7.76 13.35 -3.57
CA MET A 182 -7.78 13.03 -5.00
C MET A 182 -7.11 14.11 -5.85
N THR A 183 -7.16 15.36 -5.40
CA THR A 183 -6.50 16.50 -6.07
C THR A 183 -5.03 16.64 -5.65
N ILE A 184 -4.75 16.52 -4.34
CA ILE A 184 -3.41 16.68 -3.77
C ILE A 184 -2.48 15.54 -4.16
N TYR A 185 -2.98 14.30 -4.20
CA TYR A 185 -2.16 13.11 -4.41
C TYR A 185 -1.33 13.16 -5.71
N PRO A 186 -1.92 13.32 -6.91
CA PRO A 186 -1.12 13.33 -8.14
C PRO A 186 -0.22 14.57 -8.28
N VAL A 187 -0.57 15.68 -7.62
CA VAL A 187 0.15 16.96 -7.77
C VAL A 187 1.31 17.10 -6.79
N LEU A 188 1.14 16.65 -5.54
CA LEU A 188 2.11 16.86 -4.47
C LEU A 188 2.71 15.56 -3.94
N ILE A 189 1.91 14.49 -3.81
CA ILE A 189 2.38 13.25 -3.16
C ILE A 189 3.14 12.37 -4.14
N ALA A 190 2.53 12.03 -5.28
CA ALA A 190 3.14 11.13 -6.26
C ALA A 190 4.52 11.62 -6.76
N PRO A 191 4.76 12.93 -7.01
CA PRO A 191 6.07 13.44 -7.42
C PRO A 191 7.20 13.33 -6.37
N LEU A 192 6.88 13.08 -5.08
CA LEU A 192 7.91 12.86 -4.04
C LEU A 192 8.57 11.47 -4.16
N PHE A 193 7.85 10.52 -4.75
CA PHE A 193 8.29 9.15 -4.95
C PHE A 193 8.79 8.92 -6.36
N ASN A 194 8.08 9.44 -7.36
CA ASN A 194 8.35 9.15 -8.76
C ASN A 194 8.78 10.39 -9.54
N LYS A 195 9.64 10.20 -10.54
CA LYS A 195 10.05 11.28 -11.44
C LYS A 195 9.06 11.36 -12.61
N PHE A 196 8.42 12.52 -12.76
CA PHE A 196 7.54 12.83 -13.89
C PHE A 196 8.30 13.70 -14.88
N THR A 197 8.55 13.19 -16.09
CA THR A 197 9.15 13.95 -17.18
C THR A 197 8.13 14.17 -18.30
N PRO A 198 8.08 15.35 -18.95
CA PRO A 198 7.22 15.55 -20.10
C PRO A 198 7.51 14.52 -21.19
N LEU A 199 6.46 14.01 -21.84
CA LEU A 199 6.62 13.10 -22.97
C LEU A 199 7.38 13.84 -24.09
N PRO A 200 8.52 13.30 -24.58
CA PRO A 200 9.29 13.93 -25.64
C PRO A 200 8.44 14.17 -26.89
N GLU A 201 8.80 15.19 -27.66
CA GLU A 201 8.19 15.42 -28.97
C GLU A 201 8.48 14.24 -29.90
N GLY A 202 7.47 13.80 -30.63
CA GLY A 202 7.59 12.67 -31.53
C GLY A 202 6.25 12.10 -32.00
N GLU A 203 6.32 11.05 -32.81
CA GLU A 203 5.15 10.42 -33.43
C GLU A 203 4.11 9.95 -32.41
N LEU A 204 4.56 9.36 -31.29
CA LEU A 204 3.67 8.87 -30.23
C LEU A 204 2.88 10.02 -29.59
N ARG A 205 3.55 11.13 -29.26
CA ARG A 205 2.90 12.29 -28.65
C ARG A 205 1.83 12.87 -29.57
N GLN A 206 2.16 13.05 -30.85
CA GLN A 206 1.23 13.58 -31.83
C GLN A 206 0.01 12.68 -32.04
N LYS A 207 0.21 11.35 -32.08
CA LYS A 207 -0.92 10.38 -32.17
C LYS A 207 -1.83 10.47 -30.94
N ILE A 208 -1.28 10.61 -29.74
CA ILE A 208 -2.07 10.76 -28.51
C ILE A 208 -2.85 12.07 -28.52
N GLU A 209 -2.21 13.19 -28.88
CA GLU A 209 -2.86 14.50 -28.95
C GLU A 209 -3.99 14.53 -29.99
N ASN A 210 -3.78 13.91 -31.17
CA ASN A 210 -4.81 13.77 -32.19
C ASN A 210 -6.00 12.93 -31.72
N LEU A 211 -5.75 11.82 -31.02
CA LEU A 211 -6.81 10.98 -30.46
C LEU A 211 -7.57 11.71 -29.34
N ALA A 212 -6.88 12.44 -28.48
CA ALA A 212 -7.53 13.24 -27.43
C ALA A 212 -8.41 14.34 -28.04
N SER A 213 -7.92 15.01 -29.09
CA SER A 213 -8.67 16.04 -29.82
C SER A 213 -9.91 15.47 -30.52
N SER A 214 -9.80 14.30 -31.17
CA SER A 214 -10.95 13.67 -31.84
C SER A 214 -12.07 13.29 -30.87
N LEU A 215 -11.74 12.98 -29.61
CA LEU A 215 -12.69 12.69 -28.55
C LEU A 215 -13.09 13.92 -27.73
N LYS A 216 -12.61 15.12 -28.09
CA LYS A 216 -12.79 16.38 -27.32
C LYS A 216 -12.34 16.25 -25.86
N PHE A 217 -11.37 15.39 -25.58
CA PHE A 217 -10.79 15.23 -24.26
C PHE A 217 -9.83 16.40 -23.98
N PRO A 218 -10.01 17.17 -22.88
CA PRO A 218 -9.21 18.36 -22.59
C PRO A 218 -7.82 17.99 -22.07
N LEU A 219 -6.99 17.38 -22.92
CA LEU A 219 -5.62 17.00 -22.61
C LEU A 219 -4.76 18.24 -22.37
N LYS A 220 -4.20 18.37 -21.16
CA LYS A 220 -3.33 19.52 -20.80
C LYS A 220 -1.84 19.20 -20.87
N LYS A 221 -1.43 18.03 -20.35
CA LYS A 221 -0.01 17.63 -20.25
C LYS A 221 0.10 16.11 -20.40
N LEU A 222 1.19 15.66 -21.00
CA LEU A 222 1.58 14.25 -21.10
C LEU A 222 2.91 14.06 -20.37
N PHE A 223 2.93 13.12 -19.42
CA PHE A 223 4.12 12.79 -18.65
C PHE A 223 4.45 11.31 -18.81
N VAL A 224 5.74 11.01 -18.83
CA VAL A 224 6.29 9.67 -18.63
C VAL A 224 6.69 9.57 -17.17
N VAL A 225 6.24 8.51 -16.50
CA VAL A 225 6.60 8.21 -15.12
C VAL A 225 7.76 7.23 -15.16
N ASP A 226 8.87 7.57 -14.50
CA ASP A 226 9.94 6.60 -14.29
C ASP A 226 9.54 5.65 -13.16
N GLY A 227 8.93 4.54 -13.53
CA GLY A 227 8.58 3.43 -12.62
C GLY A 227 9.70 2.42 -12.43
N SER A 228 10.91 2.71 -12.92
CA SER A 228 12.09 1.84 -12.77
C SER A 228 12.82 2.09 -11.45
N THR A 229 12.24 2.88 -10.55
CA THR A 229 12.73 3.11 -9.19
C THR A 229 12.72 1.82 -8.43
#